data_AF-A0A5C1AIG4-F1
#
_entry.id   AF-A0A5C1AIG4-F1
#
_cell.length_a   1.000
_cell.length_b   1.000
_cell.length_c   1.000
_cell.angle_alpha   90.00
_cell.angle_beta   90.00
_cell.angle_gamma   90.00
#
_symmetry.space_group_name_H-M   'P 1'
#
loop_
_entity.id
_entity.type
_entity.pdbx_description
1 polymer ?
#
loop_
_entity_poly.entity_id
_entity_poly.type
_entity_poly.pdbx_seq_one_letter_code
_entity_poly.pdbx_strand_id
1 'polypeptide(L)'
;MPRGSKPGERRGGRAKGTKNKGTLEVQELLSNLNCDPIEGLARIANGESLLCRAYLGNEDIEVRPTFDQRLTAYKELAQYVAPKRKAVEHSGSIGTHEERLEDLHDLDNAQ
;
A
#
# COMPACT_ATOMS: atom_id res chain seq x y z
N MET A 1 -29.36 -30.24 25.65
CA MET A 1 -28.04 -29.61 25.87
C MET A 1 -27.87 -28.49 24.86
N PRO A 2 -27.52 -27.25 25.28
CA PRO A 2 -27.34 -26.15 24.33
C PRO A 2 -26.13 -26.43 23.44
N ARG A 3 -26.33 -26.41 22.12
CA ARG A 3 -25.28 -26.59 21.11
C ARG A 3 -24.79 -25.19 20.71
N GLY A 4 -23.55 -24.86 21.04
CA GLY A 4 -22.91 -23.58 20.68
C GLY A 4 -22.01 -23.05 21.80
N SER A 5 -21.01 -22.24 21.43
CA SER A 5 -20.23 -21.50 22.42
C SER A 5 -21.05 -20.34 22.99
N LYS A 6 -20.81 -19.98 24.25
CA LYS A 6 -21.50 -18.85 24.87
C LYS A 6 -21.18 -17.54 24.11
N PRO A 7 -22.05 -16.53 24.13
CA PRO A 7 -21.72 -15.20 23.60
C PRO A 7 -20.41 -14.70 24.23
N GLY A 8 -19.37 -14.49 23.42
CA GLY A 8 -18.02 -14.12 23.86
C GLY A 8 -17.02 -15.29 24.01
N GLU A 9 -17.47 -16.54 24.11
CA GLU A 9 -16.59 -17.71 24.01
C GLU A 9 -16.32 -18.04 22.54
N ARG A 10 -15.07 -17.83 22.08
CA ARG A 10 -14.58 -18.43 20.84
C ARG A 10 -13.97 -19.79 21.15
N ARG A 11 -14.73 -20.88 20.93
CA ARG A 11 -14.22 -22.27 21.09
C ARG A 11 -13.45 -22.80 19.86
N GLY A 12 -13.32 -22.00 18.80
CA GLY A 12 -12.61 -22.38 17.59
C GLY A 12 -12.31 -21.19 16.68
N GLY A 13 -11.23 -21.30 15.92
CA GLY A 13 -10.72 -20.28 15.00
C GLY A 13 -9.20 -20.18 15.04
N ARG A 14 -8.60 -19.70 13.95
CA ARG A 14 -7.15 -19.42 13.88
C ARG A 14 -6.79 -18.35 14.93
N ALA A 15 -5.71 -18.56 15.67
CA ALA A 15 -5.27 -17.61 16.71
C ALA A 15 -5.06 -16.21 16.09
N LYS A 16 -5.49 -15.17 16.82
CA LYS A 16 -5.42 -13.79 16.35
C LYS A 16 -3.97 -13.42 16.03
N GLY A 17 -3.72 -12.92 14.82
CA GLY A 17 -2.38 -12.58 14.33
C GLY A 17 -1.66 -13.69 13.57
N THR A 18 -2.20 -14.92 13.52
CA THR A 18 -1.57 -15.99 12.75
C THR A 18 -1.75 -15.73 11.24
N LYS A 19 -0.65 -15.72 10.50
CA LYS A 19 -0.45 -15.24 9.12
C LYS A 19 -1.26 -15.81 7.91
N ASN A 20 -2.49 -16.30 7.91
CA ASN A 20 -3.01 -17.11 6.76
C ASN A 20 -2.03 -18.25 6.28
N LYS A 21 -2.46 -19.19 5.45
CA LYS A 21 -1.59 -20.29 4.99
C LYS A 21 -0.70 -19.82 3.83
N GLY A 22 -1.29 -19.19 2.82
CA GLY A 22 -0.57 -18.76 1.62
C GLY A 22 0.54 -17.74 1.89
N THR A 23 0.37 -16.79 2.83
CA THR A 23 1.45 -15.82 3.10
C THR A 23 2.65 -16.45 3.82
N LEU A 24 2.42 -17.51 4.60
CA LEU A 24 3.51 -18.30 5.20
C LEU A 24 4.25 -19.08 4.11
N GLU A 25 3.52 -19.76 3.22
CA GLU A 25 4.12 -20.54 2.13
C GLU A 25 4.98 -19.66 1.20
N VAL A 26 4.54 -18.44 0.87
CA VAL A 26 5.35 -17.50 0.06
C VAL A 26 6.60 -17.05 0.82
N GLN A 27 6.50 -16.79 2.12
CA GLN A 27 7.67 -16.42 2.93
C GLN A 27 8.68 -17.56 3.03
N GLU A 28 8.20 -18.79 3.20
CA GLU A 28 9.04 -19.99 3.21
C GLU A 28 9.72 -20.18 1.84
N LEU A 29 8.99 -20.05 0.73
CA LEU A 29 9.56 -20.15 -0.62
C LEU A 29 10.65 -19.10 -0.86
N LEU A 30 10.40 -17.84 -0.51
CA LEU A 30 11.39 -16.77 -0.65
C LEU A 30 12.63 -17.04 0.18
N SER A 31 12.45 -17.54 1.41
CA SER A 31 13.58 -17.91 2.28
C SER A 31 14.39 -19.08 1.72
N ASN A 32 13.73 -20.10 1.15
CA ASN A 32 14.40 -21.24 0.52
C ASN A 32 15.19 -20.83 -0.73
N LEU A 33 14.76 -19.76 -1.41
CA LEU A 33 15.42 -19.20 -2.58
C LEU A 33 16.49 -18.15 -2.22
N ASN A 34 16.73 -17.87 -0.93
CA ASN A 34 17.58 -16.77 -0.46
C ASN A 34 17.24 -15.42 -1.14
N CYS A 35 15.95 -15.18 -1.36
CA CYS A 35 15.45 -14.00 -2.05
C CYS A 35 14.88 -13.00 -1.04
N ASP A 36 15.53 -11.85 -0.87
CA ASP A 36 14.99 -10.70 -0.15
C ASP A 36 14.47 -9.65 -1.16
N PRO A 37 13.14 -9.49 -1.30
CA PRO A 37 12.56 -8.53 -2.23
C PRO A 37 12.90 -7.08 -1.92
N ILE A 38 13.04 -6.70 -0.63
CA ILE A 38 13.33 -5.31 -0.24
C ILE A 38 14.78 -4.98 -0.59
N GLU A 39 15.70 -5.89 -0.29
CA GLU A 39 17.10 -5.74 -0.66
C GLU A 39 17.25 -5.67 -2.19
N GLY A 40 16.59 -6.57 -2.93
CA GLY A 40 16.61 -6.57 -4.40
C GLY A 40 16.11 -5.25 -4.99
N LEU A 41 15.01 -4.70 -4.47
CA LEU A 41 14.49 -3.40 -4.89
C LEU A 41 15.47 -2.26 -4.58
N ALA A 42 16.15 -2.29 -3.43
CA ALA A 42 17.13 -1.28 -3.06
C ALA A 42 18.33 -1.27 -4.02
N ARG A 43 18.87 -2.46 -4.36
CA ARG A 43 19.96 -2.58 -5.34
C ARG A 43 19.56 -2.06 -6.72
N ILE A 44 18.34 -2.39 -7.18
CA ILE A 44 17.78 -1.85 -8.43
C ILE A 44 17.69 -0.33 -8.34
N ALA A 45 17.10 0.24 -7.29
CA ALA A 45 16.95 1.69 -7.12
C ALA A 45 18.30 2.44 -7.15
N ASN A 46 19.35 1.85 -6.57
CA ASN A 46 20.72 2.37 -6.59
C ASN A 46 21.37 2.34 -7.97
N GLY A 47 20.85 1.58 -8.93
CA GLY A 47 21.45 1.45 -10.26
C GLY A 47 22.57 0.42 -10.33
N GLU A 48 22.60 -0.54 -9.40
CA GLU A 48 23.61 -1.60 -9.35
C GLU A 48 23.48 -2.54 -10.56
N SER A 49 24.61 -3.10 -11.00
CA SER A 49 24.63 -4.12 -12.05
C SER A 49 24.12 -5.45 -11.47
N LEU A 50 23.18 -6.10 -12.15
CA LEU A 50 22.57 -7.35 -11.71
C LEU A 50 22.79 -8.44 -12.76
N LEU A 51 23.11 -9.64 -12.30
CA LEU A 51 23.17 -10.83 -13.17
C LEU A 51 21.74 -11.23 -13.54
N CYS A 52 21.46 -11.18 -14.84
CA CYS A 52 20.19 -11.54 -15.44
C CYS A 52 20.42 -12.67 -16.45
N ARG A 53 19.59 -13.71 -16.40
CA ARG A 53 19.66 -14.79 -17.37
C ARG A 53 19.11 -14.34 -18.72
N ALA A 54 19.94 -14.42 -19.76
CA ALA A 54 19.54 -14.10 -21.12
C ALA A 54 18.51 -15.12 -21.63
N TYR A 55 17.46 -14.61 -22.27
CA TYR A 55 16.45 -15.45 -22.92
C TYR A 55 17.06 -16.27 -24.06
N LEU A 56 17.94 -15.63 -24.85
CA LEU A 56 18.68 -16.27 -25.93
C LEU A 56 20.06 -16.68 -25.38
N GLY A 57 20.34 -17.98 -25.36
CA GLY A 57 21.66 -18.53 -24.97
C GLY A 57 21.74 -19.09 -23.55
N ASN A 58 20.79 -18.79 -22.65
CA ASN A 58 20.82 -19.26 -21.25
C ASN A 58 22.08 -18.84 -20.46
N GLU A 59 22.77 -17.81 -20.92
CA GLU A 59 23.95 -17.26 -20.25
C GLU A 59 23.55 -16.15 -19.29
N ASP A 60 24.33 -15.97 -18.22
CA ASP A 60 24.13 -14.87 -17.29
C ASP A 60 24.83 -13.62 -17.82
N ILE A 61 24.08 -12.53 -17.92
CA ILE A 61 24.55 -11.24 -18.42
C ILE A 61 24.38 -10.20 -17.32
N GLU A 62 25.38 -9.36 -17.15
CA GLU A 62 25.27 -8.19 -16.31
C GLU A 62 24.42 -7.09 -16.97
N VAL A 63 23.36 -6.69 -16.28
CA VAL A 63 22.42 -5.66 -16.75
C VAL A 63 22.30 -4.57 -15.70
N ARG A 64 22.45 -3.32 -16.15
CA ARG A 64 22.13 -2.15 -15.33
C ARG A 64 20.66 -1.77 -15.51
N PRO A 65 19.95 -1.44 -14.43
CA PRO A 65 18.55 -1.06 -14.52
C PRO A 65 18.39 0.29 -15.20
N THR A 66 17.34 0.41 -16.01
CA THR A 66 16.98 1.66 -16.68
C THR A 66 16.40 2.67 -15.69
N PHE A 67 16.29 3.93 -16.11
CA PHE A 67 15.69 4.97 -15.27
C PHE A 67 14.29 4.60 -14.78
N ASP A 68 13.43 4.06 -15.65
CA ASP A 68 12.06 3.69 -15.30
C ASP A 68 11.98 2.53 -14.29
N GLN A 69 12.88 1.55 -14.41
CA GLN A 69 13.00 0.44 -13.46
C GLN A 69 13.41 0.96 -12.08
N ARG A 70 14.37 1.90 -12.04
CA ARG A 70 14.79 2.56 -10.80
C ARG A 70 13.66 3.38 -10.19
N LEU A 71 12.97 4.18 -11.00
CA LEU A 71 11.83 4.98 -10.55
C LEU A 71 10.72 4.11 -9.95
N THR A 72 10.44 2.97 -10.59
CA THR A 72 9.48 1.99 -10.08
C THR A 72 9.93 1.41 -8.74
N ALA A 73 11.19 1.02 -8.61
CA ALA A 73 11.74 0.53 -7.34
C ALA A 73 11.65 1.58 -6.22
N TYR A 74 12.01 2.84 -6.50
CA TYR A 74 11.85 3.95 -5.55
C TYR A 74 10.40 4.14 -5.12
N LYS A 75 9.45 4.07 -6.07
CA LYS A 75 8.02 4.22 -5.79
C LYS A 75 7.50 3.13 -4.85
N GLU A 76 7.92 1.88 -5.05
CA GLU A 76 7.55 0.77 -4.17
C GLU A 76 8.17 0.91 -2.78
N LEU A 77 9.46 1.24 -2.69
CA LEU A 77 10.16 1.43 -1.42
C LEU A 77 9.59 2.61 -0.62
N ALA A 78 9.20 3.70 -1.29
CA ALA A 78 8.63 4.89 -0.63
C ALA A 78 7.38 4.57 0.21
N GLN A 79 6.64 3.51 -0.13
CA GLN A 79 5.46 3.08 0.64
C GLN A 79 5.80 2.60 2.06
N TYR A 80 7.05 2.16 2.27
CA TYR A 80 7.55 1.68 3.56
C TYR A 80 8.31 2.76 4.34
N VAL A 81 8.68 3.88 3.70
CA VAL A 81 9.40 4.99 4.33
C VAL A 81 8.45 5.91 5.07
N ALA A 82 7.31 6.26 4.46
CA ALA A 82 6.34 7.16 5.05
C ALA A 82 4.90 6.67 4.82
N PRO A 83 3.99 6.85 5.81
CA PRO A 83 2.60 6.46 5.63
C PRO A 83 1.95 7.30 4.53
N LYS A 84 1.19 6.63 3.64
CA LYS A 84 0.38 7.34 2.64
C LYS A 84 -0.65 8.21 3.36
N ARG A 85 -0.65 9.51 3.07
CA ARG A 85 -1.65 10.43 3.59
C ARG A 85 -3.02 10.02 3.06
N LYS A 86 -4.02 10.00 3.93
CA LYS A 86 -5.41 9.84 3.51
C LYS A 86 -5.90 11.17 2.96
N ALA A 87 -6.70 11.12 1.91
CA ALA A 87 -7.47 12.29 1.49
C ALA A 87 -8.40 12.68 2.65
N VAL A 88 -8.41 13.98 2.98
CA VAL A 88 -9.38 14.54 3.92
C VAL A 88 -10.52 15.07 3.06
N GLU A 89 -11.69 14.44 3.17
CA GLU A 89 -12.91 14.93 2.54
C GLU A 89 -13.38 16.17 3.30
N HIS A 90 -13.51 17.29 2.59
CA HIS A 90 -14.12 18.49 3.13
C HIS A 90 -15.61 18.48 2.77
N SER A 91 -16.46 18.06 3.70
CA SER A 91 -17.91 18.28 3.58
C SER A 91 -18.24 19.66 4.11
N GLY A 92 -18.50 20.61 3.22
CA GLY A 92 -19.04 21.92 3.56
C GLY A 92 -20.06 22.32 2.51
N SER A 93 -21.24 22.77 2.92
CA SER A 93 -22.11 23.53 2.05
C SER A 93 -21.48 24.90 1.87
N ILE A 94 -20.90 25.15 0.70
CA ILE A 94 -20.68 26.53 0.27
C ILE A 94 -22.08 27.03 -0.06
N GLY A 95 -22.65 27.84 0.84
CA GLY A 95 -23.91 28.51 0.57
C GLY A 95 -23.80 29.25 -0.77
N THR A 96 -24.86 29.19 -1.56
CA THR A 96 -24.81 29.75 -2.91
C THR A 96 -24.65 31.27 -2.85
N HIS A 97 -24.24 31.86 -3.96
CA HIS A 97 -24.17 33.32 -4.04
C HIS A 97 -25.56 33.96 -3.81
N GLU A 98 -26.63 33.27 -4.23
CA GLU A 98 -28.00 33.73 -3.99
C GLU A 98 -28.35 33.76 -2.50
N GLU A 99 -28.04 32.69 -1.75
CA GLU A 99 -28.28 32.64 -0.29
C GLU A 99 -27.57 33.77 0.46
N ARG A 100 -26.33 34.11 0.04
CA ARG A 100 -25.58 35.25 0.61
C ARG A 100 -26.20 36.62 0.28
N LEU A 101 -26.82 36.77 -0.88
CA LEU A 101 -27.44 38.03 -1.28
C LEU A 101 -28.75 38.26 -0.52
N GLU A 102 -29.52 37.20 -0.29
CA GLU A 102 -30.75 37.25 0.51
C GLU A 102 -30.44 37.65 1.95
N ASP A 103 -29.44 37.02 2.58
CA ASP A 103 -28.99 37.39 3.93
C ASP A 103 -28.58 38.87 4.04
N LEU A 104 -27.96 39.44 3.00
CA LEU A 104 -27.56 40.85 2.98
C LEU A 104 -28.76 41.81 2.82
N HIS A 105 -29.71 41.45 1.95
CA HIS A 105 -30.92 42.25 1.75
C HIS A 105 -31.83 42.23 3.00
N ASP A 106 -31.89 41.12 3.71
CA ASP A 106 -32.68 41.01 4.95
C ASP A 106 -32.08 41.84 6.09
N LEU A 107 -30.75 42.01 6.13
CA LEU A 107 -30.07 42.88 7.10
C LEU A 107 -30.31 44.38 6.83
N ASP A 108 -30.34 44.79 5.55
CA ASP A 108 -30.61 46.17 5.16
C ASP A 108 -32.08 46.57 5.40
N ASN A 109 -33.02 45.61 5.36
CA ASN A 109 -34.45 45.84 5.61
C ASN A 109 -34.84 45.81 7.11
N ALA A 110 -33.92 45.44 8.00
CA ALA A 110 -34.14 45.36 9.44
C ALA A 110 -33.66 46.60 10.24
N GLN A 111 -33.16 47.64 9.56
CA GLN A 111 -32.82 48.97 10.12
C GLN A 111 -33.88 50.02 9.82
#